data_AF-A0A645AF42-F1
#
_entry.id   AF-A0A645AF42-F1
#
_cell.length_a   1.000
_cell.length_b   1.000
_cell.length_c   1.000
_cell.angle_alpha   90.00
_cell.angle_beta   90.00
_cell.angle_gamma   90.00
#
_symmetry.space_group_name_H-M   'P 1'
#
loop_
_entity.id
_entity.type
_entity.pdbx_description
1 polymer ?
#
loop_
_entity_poly.entity_id
_entity_poly.type
_entity_poly.pdbx_seq_one_letter_code
_entity_poly.pdbx_strand_id
1 'polypeptide(L)'
;MENPAFSQPAPPAPAVPPDAGPRAPDADETVRVRSELEQLKTKLSEFEKQQLPEAERVRRELSELTAQRDAAAEELKRRKRDDAVKALAAGQRFNDPEYLDFLLARRNIDPGDADRTEPFLREFRATNPRFFNVELKSGSGSRPDVRANHPLASGGGASAIAAMLADAPEIL
;
A
#
# COMPACT_ATOMS: atom_id res chain seq x y z
N MET A 1 -8.79 0.22 -115.61
CA MET A 1 -9.74 -0.76 -115.08
C MET A 1 -10.57 -0.05 -114.03
N GLU A 2 -11.81 0.26 -114.39
CA GLU A 2 -12.96 0.33 -113.47
C GLU A 2 -13.01 -1.01 -112.68
N ASN A 3 -13.58 -1.17 -111.49
CA ASN A 3 -14.93 -0.82 -111.05
C ASN A 3 -15.07 -1.14 -109.52
N PRO A 4 -16.24 -1.12 -108.86
CA PRO A 4 -16.54 -0.21 -107.76
C PRO A 4 -16.85 -0.93 -106.42
N ALA A 5 -16.93 -0.20 -105.30
CA ALA A 5 -17.53 -0.73 -104.08
C ALA A 5 -18.44 0.31 -103.42
N PHE A 6 -19.70 0.23 -103.85
CA PHE A 6 -20.94 0.47 -103.12
C PHE A 6 -20.88 1.20 -101.78
N SER A 7 -21.51 2.37 -101.79
CA SER A 7 -22.16 3.00 -100.64
C SER A 7 -23.20 2.05 -100.03
N GLN A 8 -23.05 1.70 -98.75
CA GLN A 8 -24.18 1.28 -97.90
C GLN A 8 -24.38 2.34 -96.80
N PRO A 9 -25.60 2.87 -96.62
CA PRO A 9 -25.90 3.74 -95.49
C PRO A 9 -25.86 2.92 -94.18
N ALA A 10 -25.23 3.50 -93.15
CA ALA A 10 -25.26 2.94 -91.80
C ALA A 10 -26.72 2.76 -91.32
N PRO A 11 -27.04 1.66 -90.60
CA PRO A 11 -28.37 1.47 -90.06
C PRO A 11 -28.73 2.61 -89.08
N PRO A 12 -30.01 3.02 -89.01
CA PRO A 12 -30.44 4.01 -88.03
C PRO A 12 -30.14 3.48 -86.63
N ALA A 13 -29.44 4.28 -85.82
CA ALA A 13 -29.24 4.00 -84.42
C ALA A 13 -30.62 3.75 -83.76
N PRO A 14 -30.76 2.74 -82.88
CA PRO A 14 -31.98 2.56 -82.12
C PRO A 14 -32.25 3.84 -81.34
N ALA A 15 -33.46 4.38 -81.47
CA ALA A 15 -33.91 5.53 -80.73
C ALA A 15 -33.70 5.27 -79.23
N VAL A 16 -32.73 5.95 -78.65
CA VAL A 16 -32.54 6.00 -77.20
C VAL A 16 -33.81 6.66 -76.64
N PRO A 17 -34.61 5.99 -75.80
CA PRO A 17 -35.74 6.64 -75.16
C PRO A 17 -35.21 7.85 -74.38
N PRO A 18 -35.95 8.97 -74.35
CA PRO A 18 -35.46 10.17 -73.68
C PRO A 18 -35.15 9.82 -72.23
N ASP A 19 -33.88 10.03 -71.92
CA ASP A 19 -33.27 10.28 -70.62
C ASP A 19 -34.34 10.49 -69.53
N ALA A 20 -34.60 9.44 -68.76
CA ALA A 20 -35.20 9.59 -67.45
C ALA A 20 -34.14 10.25 -66.57
N GLY A 21 -34.03 11.58 -66.69
CA GLY A 21 -33.24 12.40 -65.80
C GLY A 21 -33.55 12.07 -64.34
N PRO A 22 -32.65 12.38 -63.40
CA PRO A 22 -32.81 12.01 -62.00
C PRO A 22 -34.21 12.43 -61.54
N ARG A 23 -35.06 11.44 -61.24
CA ARG A 23 -36.39 11.69 -60.65
C ARG A 23 -36.12 12.54 -59.43
N ALA A 24 -36.63 13.78 -59.44
CA ALA A 24 -36.62 14.63 -58.27
C ALA A 24 -37.23 13.80 -57.13
N PRO A 25 -36.58 13.70 -55.96
CA PRO A 25 -37.14 12.95 -54.85
C PRO A 25 -38.52 13.53 -54.55
N ASP A 26 -39.51 12.67 -54.43
CA ASP A 26 -40.88 13.09 -54.19
C ASP A 26 -40.89 13.98 -52.94
N ALA A 27 -41.60 15.11 -52.98
CA ALA A 27 -41.60 16.08 -51.88
C ALA A 27 -41.92 15.42 -50.53
N ASP A 28 -42.78 14.39 -50.55
CA ASP A 28 -43.12 13.57 -49.38
C ASP A 28 -41.94 12.73 -48.85
N GLU A 29 -41.08 12.20 -49.72
CA GLU A 29 -39.86 11.49 -49.30
C GLU A 29 -38.85 12.45 -48.65
N THR A 30 -38.67 13.65 -49.22
CA THR A 30 -37.75 14.64 -48.63
C THR A 30 -38.23 15.13 -47.26
N VAL A 31 -39.54 15.23 -47.06
CA VAL A 31 -40.14 15.60 -45.77
C VAL A 31 -39.99 14.46 -44.75
N ARG A 32 -40.21 13.19 -45.16
CA ARG A 32 -40.01 12.02 -44.30
C ARG A 32 -38.55 11.82 -43.90
N VAL A 33 -37.62 11.93 -44.85
CA VAL A 33 -36.19 11.81 -44.54
C VAL A 33 -35.75 12.94 -43.62
N ARG A 34 -36.25 14.16 -43.79
CA ARG A 34 -35.99 15.27 -42.84
C ARG A 34 -36.55 15.00 -41.46
N SER A 35 -37.77 14.48 -41.33
CA SER A 35 -38.36 14.18 -40.03
C SER A 35 -37.62 13.05 -39.32
N GLU A 36 -37.20 12.01 -40.04
CA GLU A 36 -36.37 10.93 -39.51
C GLU A 36 -34.99 11.44 -39.04
N LEU A 37 -34.36 12.33 -39.80
CA LEU A 37 -33.06 12.92 -39.46
C LEU A 37 -33.16 13.78 -38.20
N GLU A 38 -34.23 14.57 -38.05
CA GLU A 38 -34.47 15.36 -36.83
C GLU A 38 -34.82 14.47 -35.63
N GLN A 39 -35.56 13.37 -35.83
CA GLN A 39 -35.80 12.36 -34.79
C GLN A 39 -34.51 11.63 -34.38
N LEU A 40 -33.63 11.31 -35.32
CA LEU A 40 -32.34 10.69 -35.01
C LEU A 40 -31.42 11.65 -34.25
N LYS A 41 -31.38 12.92 -34.65
CA LYS A 41 -30.61 13.96 -33.94
C LYS A 41 -31.10 14.16 -32.52
N THR A 42 -32.42 14.19 -32.30
CA THR A 42 -32.97 14.34 -30.94
C THR A 42 -32.60 13.14 -30.07
N LYS A 43 -32.79 11.91 -30.58
CA LYS A 43 -32.38 10.68 -29.88
C LYS A 43 -30.88 10.63 -29.59
N LEU A 44 -30.04 11.03 -30.55
CA LEU A 44 -28.59 11.11 -30.37
C LEU A 44 -28.25 12.12 -29.25
N SER A 45 -28.87 13.31 -29.27
CA SER A 45 -28.63 14.33 -28.26
C SER A 45 -29.08 13.89 -26.87
N GLU A 46 -30.18 13.15 -26.76
CA GLU A 46 -30.68 12.60 -25.50
C GLU A 46 -29.76 11.49 -24.98
N PHE A 47 -29.30 10.62 -25.87
CA PHE A 47 -28.35 9.56 -25.54
C PHE A 47 -27.00 10.13 -25.08
N GLU A 48 -26.47 11.13 -25.78
CA GLU A 48 -25.23 11.83 -25.38
C GLU A 48 -25.37 12.53 -24.02
N LYS A 49 -26.52 13.18 -23.77
CA LYS A 49 -26.83 13.81 -22.47
C LYS A 49 -26.95 12.80 -21.33
N GLN A 50 -27.37 11.56 -21.61
CA GLN A 50 -27.46 10.50 -20.62
C GLN A 50 -26.11 9.78 -20.41
N GLN A 51 -25.32 9.60 -21.46
CA GLN A 51 -24.03 8.89 -21.42
C GLN A 51 -22.91 9.70 -20.78
N LEU A 52 -22.84 11.02 -21.02
CA LEU A 52 -21.82 11.88 -20.41
C LEU A 52 -21.77 11.79 -18.86
N PRO A 53 -22.90 11.92 -18.14
CA PRO A 53 -22.89 11.83 -16.69
C PRO A 53 -22.62 10.42 -16.17
N GLU A 54 -22.96 9.37 -16.91
CA GLU A 54 -22.59 7.99 -16.55
C GLU A 54 -21.09 7.74 -16.71
N ALA A 55 -20.49 8.21 -17.81
CA ALA A 55 -19.05 8.11 -18.02
C ALA A 55 -18.26 8.88 -16.95
N GLU A 56 -18.74 10.05 -16.53
CA GLU A 56 -18.14 10.78 -15.41
C GLU A 56 -18.31 10.06 -14.06
N ARG A 57 -19.49 9.47 -13.80
CA ARG A 57 -19.72 8.66 -12.59
C ARG A 57 -18.78 7.47 -12.51
N VAL A 58 -18.69 6.69 -13.59
CA VAL A 58 -17.78 5.53 -13.64
C VAL A 58 -16.33 5.96 -13.48
N ARG A 59 -15.91 7.09 -14.08
CA ARG A 59 -14.55 7.63 -13.88
C ARG A 59 -14.29 8.02 -12.43
N ARG A 60 -15.25 8.64 -11.75
CA ARG A 60 -15.14 8.99 -10.32
C ARG A 60 -15.05 7.72 -9.46
N GLU A 61 -15.93 6.75 -9.68
CA GLU A 61 -15.91 5.47 -8.98
C GLU A 61 -14.59 4.73 -9.17
N LEU A 62 -14.05 4.68 -10.39
CA LEU A 62 -12.74 4.08 -10.64
C LEU A 62 -11.61 4.83 -9.92
N SER A 63 -11.66 6.15 -9.89
CA SER A 63 -10.65 6.95 -9.18
C SER A 63 -10.71 6.73 -7.66
N GLU A 64 -11.92 6.64 -7.10
CA GLU A 64 -12.15 6.36 -5.68
C GLU A 64 -11.70 4.95 -5.31
N LEU A 65 -12.07 3.93 -6.11
CA LEU A 65 -11.66 2.56 -5.90
C LEU A 65 -10.14 2.40 -6.00
N THR A 66 -9.50 3.12 -6.93
CA THR A 66 -8.04 3.11 -7.06
C THR A 66 -7.39 3.74 -5.82
N ALA A 67 -7.90 4.88 -5.35
CA ALA A 67 -7.41 5.51 -4.12
C ALA A 67 -7.61 4.62 -2.88
N GLN A 68 -8.75 3.93 -2.77
CA GLN A 68 -9.02 2.97 -1.70
C GLN A 68 -8.07 1.78 -1.75
N ARG A 69 -7.83 1.20 -2.94
CA ARG A 69 -6.86 0.13 -3.13
C ARG A 69 -5.46 0.56 -2.71
N ASP A 70 -5.04 1.74 -3.13
CA ASP A 70 -3.70 2.24 -2.83
C ASP A 70 -3.54 2.53 -1.33
N ALA A 71 -4.54 3.14 -0.70
CA ALA A 71 -4.56 3.34 0.75
C ALA A 71 -4.51 2.00 1.52
N ALA A 72 -5.27 1.00 1.09
CA ALA A 72 -5.24 -0.33 1.70
C ALA A 72 -3.89 -1.03 1.50
N ALA A 73 -3.26 -0.86 0.34
CA ALA A 73 -1.94 -1.41 0.06
C ALA A 73 -0.86 -0.78 0.96
N GLU A 74 -0.90 0.54 1.15
CA GLU A 74 0.02 1.24 2.06
C GLU A 74 -0.19 0.85 3.52
N GLU A 75 -1.44 0.73 3.97
CA GLU A 75 -1.74 0.25 5.33
C GLU A 75 -1.23 -1.19 5.55
N LEU A 76 -1.37 -2.07 4.55
CA LEU A 76 -0.87 -3.43 4.62
C LEU A 76 0.67 -3.46 4.68
N LYS A 77 1.35 -2.65 3.87
CA LYS A 77 2.80 -2.50 3.93
C LYS A 77 3.26 -2.01 5.30
N ARG A 78 2.58 -1.00 5.85
CA ARG A 78 2.86 -0.46 7.19
C ARG A 78 2.73 -1.55 8.26
N ARG A 79 1.61 -2.29 8.29
CA ARG A 79 1.40 -3.37 9.26
C ARG A 79 2.45 -4.46 9.17
N LYS A 80 2.80 -4.89 7.95
CA LYS A 80 3.87 -5.88 7.75
C LYS A 80 5.20 -5.41 8.30
N ARG A 81 5.53 -4.13 8.10
CA ARG A 81 6.74 -3.52 8.65
C ARG A 81 6.68 -3.50 10.18
N ASP A 82 5.59 -3.03 10.76
CA ASP A 82 5.40 -2.97 12.21
C ASP A 82 5.56 -4.37 12.84
N ASP A 83 4.96 -5.39 12.25
CA ASP A 83 5.05 -6.77 12.70
C ASP A 83 6.48 -7.32 12.56
N ALA A 84 7.16 -7.04 11.45
CA ALA A 84 8.56 -7.42 11.25
C ALA A 84 9.49 -6.75 12.28
N VAL A 85 9.29 -5.45 12.57
CA VAL A 85 10.08 -4.73 13.58
C VAL A 85 9.81 -5.29 14.97
N LYS A 86 8.55 -5.57 15.33
CA LYS A 86 8.21 -6.18 16.62
C LYS A 86 8.85 -7.57 16.77
N ALA A 87 8.78 -8.39 15.73
CA ALA A 87 9.42 -9.71 15.72
C ALA A 87 10.94 -9.60 15.86
N LEU A 88 11.57 -8.68 15.13
CA LEU A 88 13.01 -8.41 15.20
C LEU A 88 13.43 -7.91 16.59
N ALA A 89 12.68 -6.95 17.15
CA ALA A 89 12.91 -6.43 18.49
C ALA A 89 12.81 -7.55 19.53
N ALA A 90 11.77 -8.38 19.47
CA ALA A 90 11.61 -9.50 20.39
C ALA A 90 12.75 -10.53 20.27
N GLY A 91 13.11 -10.93 19.05
CA GLY A 91 14.19 -11.90 18.80
C GLY A 91 15.56 -11.41 19.26
N GLN A 92 15.83 -10.12 19.11
CA GLN A 92 17.10 -9.50 19.52
C GLN A 92 17.07 -8.92 20.94
N ARG A 93 15.93 -9.05 21.63
CA ARG A 93 15.67 -8.51 22.98
C ARG A 93 15.83 -7.00 23.06
N PHE A 94 15.45 -6.29 22.00
CA PHE A 94 15.43 -4.84 21.97
C PHE A 94 14.23 -4.30 22.77
N ASN A 95 14.45 -3.28 23.60
CA ASN A 95 13.47 -2.81 24.57
C ASN A 95 12.34 -1.98 23.94
N ASP A 96 12.63 -1.31 22.82
CA ASP A 96 11.74 -0.33 22.20
C ASP A 96 11.60 -0.59 20.69
N PRO A 97 10.52 -1.28 20.25
CA PRO A 97 10.28 -1.55 18.84
C PRO A 97 10.09 -0.28 17.99
N GLU A 98 9.51 0.78 18.54
CA GLU A 98 9.26 2.03 17.80
C GLU A 98 10.58 2.77 17.53
N TYR A 99 11.46 2.81 18.54
CA TYR A 99 12.79 3.36 18.35
C TYR A 99 13.64 2.50 17.39
N LEU A 100 13.47 1.18 17.41
CA LEU A 100 14.10 0.31 16.42
C LEU A 100 13.63 0.63 14.99
N ASP A 101 12.32 0.81 14.78
CA ASP A 101 11.80 1.20 13.46
C ASP A 101 12.41 2.52 12.98
N PHE A 102 12.46 3.53 13.86
CA PHE A 102 13.09 4.82 13.57
C PHE A 102 14.55 4.67 13.15
N LEU A 103 15.32 3.85 13.86
CA LEU A 103 16.74 3.61 13.54
C LEU A 103 16.92 2.94 12.18
N LEU A 104 16.10 1.93 11.88
CA LEU A 104 16.12 1.23 10.60
C LEU A 104 15.70 2.15 9.46
N ALA A 105 14.64 2.93 9.64
CA ALA A 105 14.18 3.93 8.66
C ALA A 105 15.25 4.99 8.39
N ARG A 106 15.91 5.51 9.43
CA ARG A 106 17.01 6.50 9.31
C ARG A 106 18.20 5.96 8.50
N ARG A 107 18.44 4.65 8.54
CA ARG A 107 19.51 3.97 7.81
C ARG A 107 19.04 3.34 6.50
N ASN A 108 17.76 3.48 6.16
CA ASN A 108 17.11 2.85 5.01
C ASN A 108 17.31 1.32 4.97
N ILE A 109 17.18 0.68 6.14
CA ILE A 109 17.26 -0.78 6.31
C ILE A 109 15.84 -1.35 6.37
N ASP A 110 15.60 -2.39 5.59
CA ASP A 110 14.37 -3.18 5.69
C ASP A 110 14.46 -4.14 6.89
N PRO A 111 13.49 -4.13 7.84
CA PRO A 111 13.47 -5.11 8.92
C PRO A 111 13.42 -6.57 8.46
N GLY A 112 12.99 -6.84 7.22
CA GLY A 112 13.02 -8.19 6.61
C GLY A 112 14.38 -8.61 6.04
N ASP A 113 15.34 -7.68 5.91
CA ASP A 113 16.67 -7.94 5.34
C ASP A 113 17.66 -8.33 6.45
N ALA A 114 17.79 -9.63 6.69
CA ALA A 114 18.70 -10.19 7.71
C ALA A 114 20.16 -9.77 7.49
N ASP A 115 20.61 -9.68 6.23
CA ASP A 115 21.99 -9.39 5.88
C ASP A 115 22.41 -7.97 6.29
N ARG A 116 21.44 -7.03 6.35
CA ARG A 116 21.68 -5.65 6.79
C ARG A 116 21.31 -5.43 8.25
N THR A 117 20.24 -6.05 8.73
CA THR A 117 19.73 -5.84 10.09
C THR A 117 20.65 -6.47 11.15
N GLU A 118 21.16 -7.67 10.92
CA GLU A 118 22.04 -8.35 11.88
C GLU A 118 23.34 -7.62 12.18
N PRO A 119 24.16 -7.22 11.18
CA PRO A 119 25.41 -6.50 11.45
C PRO A 119 25.13 -5.14 12.12
N PHE A 120 24.08 -4.44 11.68
CA PHE A 120 23.67 -3.18 12.29
C PHE A 120 23.32 -3.35 13.78
N LEU A 121 22.49 -4.33 14.12
CA LEU A 121 22.09 -4.58 15.50
C LEU A 121 23.26 -5.04 16.37
N ARG A 122 24.20 -5.80 15.81
CA ARG A 122 25.42 -6.23 16.51
C ARG A 122 26.30 -5.04 16.90
N GLU A 123 26.55 -4.13 15.96
CA GLU A 123 27.31 -2.90 16.22
C GLU A 123 26.56 -1.97 17.18
N PHE A 124 25.24 -1.82 16.98
CA PHE A 124 24.41 -1.00 17.83
C PHE A 124 24.37 -1.52 19.26
N ARG A 125 24.35 -2.83 19.47
CA ARG A 125 24.43 -3.48 20.77
C ARG A 125 25.75 -3.23 21.48
N ALA A 126 26.86 -3.26 20.75
CA ALA A 126 28.18 -2.95 21.32
C ALA A 126 28.27 -1.49 21.78
N THR A 127 27.68 -0.58 21.01
CA THR A 127 27.74 0.87 21.29
C THR A 127 26.70 1.32 22.32
N ASN A 128 25.51 0.72 22.30
CA ASN A 128 24.37 1.10 23.13
C ASN A 128 23.68 -0.12 23.75
N PRO A 129 24.34 -0.82 24.69
CA PRO A 129 23.78 -2.02 25.31
C PRO A 129 22.50 -1.77 26.11
N ARG A 130 22.27 -0.53 26.58
CA ARG A 130 21.08 -0.12 27.36
C ARG A 130 19.72 -0.34 26.66
N PHE A 131 19.70 -0.41 25.32
CA PHE A 131 18.47 -0.66 24.57
C PHE A 131 18.16 -2.14 24.41
N PHE A 132 18.99 -3.02 24.95
CA PHE A 132 18.81 -4.47 24.89
C PHE A 132 18.56 -5.02 26.29
N ASN A 133 17.55 -5.86 26.43
CA ASN A 133 17.27 -6.59 27.66
C ASN A 133 18.37 -7.64 27.87
N VAL A 134 19.19 -7.39 28.89
CA VAL A 134 20.13 -8.37 29.42
C VAL A 134 19.35 -9.26 30.37
N GLU A 135 19.28 -10.57 30.09
CA GLU A 135 18.88 -11.54 31.10
C GLU A 135 19.96 -11.59 32.17
N LEU A 136 19.82 -10.74 33.19
CA LEU A 136 20.50 -10.96 34.44
C LEU A 136 19.87 -12.22 35.02
N LYS A 137 20.57 -13.35 34.92
CA LYS A 137 20.24 -14.55 35.70
C LYS A 137 20.02 -14.10 37.15
N SER A 138 18.78 -14.26 37.62
CA SER A 138 18.37 -14.09 39.01
C SER A 138 19.20 -15.04 39.88
N GLY A 139 20.37 -14.59 40.30
CA GLY A 139 21.38 -15.44 40.91
C GLY A 139 22.79 -14.84 40.91
N SER A 140 23.09 -13.88 40.04
CA SER A 140 24.39 -13.16 40.08
C SER A 140 24.37 -11.97 41.03
N GLY A 141 23.70 -12.12 42.18
CA GLY A 141 24.07 -11.37 43.36
C GLY A 141 25.30 -12.06 43.92
N SER A 142 26.50 -11.60 43.55
CA SER A 142 27.67 -11.86 44.36
C SER A 142 27.30 -11.41 45.76
N ARG A 143 26.97 -12.35 46.65
CA ARG A 143 27.06 -12.09 48.08
C ARG A 143 28.49 -11.56 48.25
N PRO A 144 28.70 -10.33 48.76
CA PRO A 144 30.05 -9.95 49.14
C PRO A 144 30.55 -11.07 50.04
N ASP A 145 31.71 -11.62 49.69
CA ASP A 145 32.36 -12.65 50.48
C ASP A 145 32.66 -12.02 51.84
N VAL A 146 31.76 -12.19 52.80
CA VAL A 146 31.97 -11.83 54.22
C VAL A 146 32.89 -12.89 54.84
N ARG A 147 34.03 -13.15 54.19
CA ARG A 147 35.16 -13.90 54.73
C ARG A 147 36.47 -13.11 54.63
N ALA A 148 36.37 -11.79 54.59
CA ALA A 148 37.44 -10.93 55.09
C ALA A 148 36.97 -10.31 56.41
N ASN A 149 37.21 -11.04 57.51
CA ASN A 149 37.27 -10.57 58.89
C ASN A 149 36.05 -9.82 59.46
N HIS A 150 35.08 -10.55 60.02
CA HIS A 150 34.50 -10.23 61.35
C HIS A 150 33.49 -11.34 61.76
N PRO A 151 33.59 -11.93 62.96
CA PRO A 151 32.61 -12.88 63.43
C PRO A 151 31.48 -12.12 64.13
N LEU A 152 30.34 -11.87 63.45
CA LEU A 152 29.11 -11.51 64.14
C LEU A 152 27.91 -12.27 63.57
N ALA A 153 27.61 -13.34 64.30
CA ALA A 153 26.38 -14.11 64.43
C ALA A 153 25.12 -13.58 63.73
N SER A 154 24.65 -14.36 62.75
CA SER A 154 23.24 -14.42 62.35
C SER A 154 22.56 -15.52 63.15
N GLY A 155 21.74 -15.15 64.13
CA GLY A 155 20.76 -16.06 64.75
C GLY A 155 20.54 -15.78 66.23
N GLY A 156 19.39 -15.18 66.58
CA GLY A 156 18.92 -15.07 67.96
C GLY A 156 18.72 -13.64 68.47
N GLY A 157 17.88 -12.86 67.79
CA GLY A 157 17.57 -11.48 68.21
C GLY A 157 16.99 -11.34 69.62
N ALA A 158 16.43 -12.41 70.21
CA ALA A 158 15.89 -12.38 71.57
C ALA A 158 16.93 -12.73 72.66
N SER A 159 17.91 -13.59 72.39
CA SER A 159 18.95 -13.94 73.38
C SER A 159 20.07 -12.89 73.45
N ALA A 160 20.35 -12.20 72.34
CA ALA A 160 21.34 -11.13 72.28
C ALA A 160 20.93 -9.90 73.10
N ILE A 161 19.62 -9.55 73.09
CA ILE A 161 19.09 -8.43 73.89
C ILE A 161 19.08 -8.80 75.38
N ALA A 162 18.74 -10.04 75.74
CA ALA A 162 18.78 -10.52 77.13
C ALA A 162 20.21 -10.54 77.70
N ALA A 163 21.22 -10.87 76.89
CA ALA A 163 22.62 -10.82 77.30
C ALA A 163 23.13 -9.38 77.49
N MET A 164 22.67 -8.42 76.67
CA MET A 164 23.03 -7.01 76.84
C MET A 164 22.38 -6.36 78.08
N LEU A 165 21.23 -6.86 78.53
CA LEU A 165 20.58 -6.38 79.75
C LEU A 165 21.24 -6.93 81.03
N ALA A 166 21.90 -8.09 80.95
CA ALA A 166 22.57 -8.73 82.07
C ALA A 166 23.97 -8.16 82.35
N ASP A 167 24.59 -7.49 81.37
CA ASP A 167 25.94 -6.90 81.46
C ASP A 167 25.90 -5.37 81.60
N ALA A 168 24.73 -4.81 81.95
CA ALA A 168 24.60 -3.39 82.24
C ALA A 168 25.23 -3.09 83.62
N PRO A 169 26.21 -2.16 83.72
CA PRO A 169 26.75 -1.75 85.00
C PRO A 169 25.66 -1.03 85.82
N GLU A 170 25.45 -1.46 87.07
CA GLU A 170 24.67 -0.68 88.03
C GLU A 170 25.36 0.69 88.21
N ILE A 171 24.66 1.76 87.85
CA ILE A 171 25.07 3.11 88.22
C ILE A 171 24.65 3.29 89.69
N LEU A 172 25.60 3.08 90.60
CA LEU A 172 25.61 3.59 91.97
C LEU A 172 27.02 4.05 92.34
#